data_AF-A0A1E3T718-F1
#
_entry.id   AF-A0A1E3T718-F1
#
_cell.length_a   1.000
_cell.length_b   1.000
_cell.length_c   1.000
_cell.angle_alpha   90.00
_cell.angle_beta   90.00
_cell.angle_gamma   90.00
#
_symmetry.space_group_name_H-M   'P 1'
#
loop_
_entity.id
_entity.type
_entity.pdbx_description
1 polymer ?
#
loop_
_entity_poly.entity_id
_entity_poly.type
_entity_poly.pdbx_seq_one_letter_code
_entity_poly.pdbx_strand_id
1 'polypeptide(L)'
;MGDRGTHGLAEHLAGLPHFHVIAQNRNNEIVYSDGLTWPGAEGFSADLIAPAPGAPVPEVELEAVWIVEADPRWCPLAHGDDTAAPDEEAAADYLQRSTQQPPYWSALP
;
A
#
# COMPACT_ATOMS: atom_id res chain seq x y z
N MET A 1 -3.36 -25.02 23.48
CA MET A 1 -3.19 -23.59 23.81
C MET A 1 -2.58 -22.92 22.58
N GLY A 2 -3.35 -22.32 21.69
CA GLY A 2 -2.80 -21.79 20.43
C GLY A 2 -3.66 -20.79 19.66
N ASP A 3 -4.86 -20.45 20.15
CA ASP A 3 -5.86 -19.73 19.33
C ASP A 3 -6.24 -18.34 19.87
N ARG A 4 -5.96 -18.07 21.16
CA ARG A 4 -6.29 -16.76 21.77
C ARG A 4 -5.30 -15.64 21.42
N GLY A 5 -4.04 -15.98 21.12
CA GLY A 5 -3.01 -15.00 20.80
C GLY A 5 -3.10 -14.49 19.36
N THR A 6 -3.44 -15.37 18.43
CA THR A 6 -3.61 -15.06 17.00
C THR A 6 -4.85 -14.21 16.76
N HIS A 7 -5.97 -14.50 17.44
CA HIS A 7 -7.19 -13.70 17.32
C HIS A 7 -7.00 -12.27 17.84
N GLY A 8 -6.36 -12.11 19.00
CA GLY A 8 -6.07 -10.78 19.55
C GLY A 8 -5.07 -9.98 18.71
N LEU A 9 -4.10 -10.66 18.08
CA LEU A 9 -3.19 -10.01 17.13
C LEU A 9 -3.93 -9.59 15.85
N ALA A 10 -4.79 -10.44 15.29
CA ALA A 10 -5.56 -10.12 14.09
C ALA A 10 -6.52 -8.94 14.32
N GLU A 11 -7.25 -8.92 15.43
CA GLU A 11 -8.11 -7.79 15.81
C GLU A 11 -7.31 -6.51 16.06
N HIS A 12 -6.14 -6.63 16.70
CA HIS A 12 -5.26 -5.48 16.93
C HIS A 12 -4.73 -4.90 15.61
N LEU A 13 -4.24 -5.75 14.70
CA LEU A 13 -3.75 -5.35 13.39
C LEU A 13 -4.88 -4.72 12.54
N ALA A 14 -6.09 -5.29 12.59
CA ALA A 14 -7.27 -4.73 11.91
C ALA A 14 -7.66 -3.34 12.44
N GLY A 15 -7.29 -2.99 13.68
CA GLY A 15 -7.52 -1.68 14.28
C GLY A 15 -6.44 -0.63 13.99
N LEU A 16 -5.34 -1.00 13.32
CA LEU A 16 -4.30 -0.07 12.91
C LEU A 16 -4.67 0.61 11.58
N PRO A 17 -4.12 1.81 11.30
CA PRO A 17 -4.26 2.41 9.98
C PRO A 17 -3.58 1.52 8.94
N HIS A 18 -4.27 1.32 7.82
CA HIS A 18 -3.82 0.52 6.69
C HIS A 18 -3.53 1.43 5.51
N PHE A 19 -2.50 1.09 4.74
CA PHE A 19 -2.00 1.93 3.66
C PHE A 19 -1.77 1.13 2.39
N HIS A 20 -2.10 1.72 1.25
CA HIS A 20 -1.60 1.31 -0.05
C HIS A 20 -0.40 2.15 -0.44
N VAL A 21 0.59 1.48 -1.00
CA VAL A 21 1.68 2.13 -1.69
C VAL A 21 1.41 2.02 -3.18
N ILE A 22 1.36 3.17 -3.85
CA ILE A 22 1.31 3.27 -5.30
C ILE A 22 2.60 3.95 -5.73
N ALA A 23 3.28 3.41 -6.72
CA ALA A 23 4.46 4.00 -7.29
C ALA A 23 4.35 4.09 -8.80
N GLN A 24 4.94 5.14 -9.35
CA GLN A 24 5.13 5.32 -10.77
C GLN A 24 6.61 5.14 -11.09
N ASN A 25 6.93 4.29 -12.06
CA ASN A 25 8.30 4.15 -12.54
C ASN A 25 8.59 5.14 -13.69
N ARG A 26 9.85 5.21 -14.12
CA ARG A 26 10.29 6.07 -15.23
C ARG A 26 9.66 5.77 -16.60
N ASN A 27 9.05 4.60 -16.76
CA ASN A 27 8.31 4.23 -17.97
C ASN A 27 6.86 4.69 -17.91
N ASN A 28 6.48 5.47 -16.89
CA ASN A 28 5.10 5.89 -16.64
C ASN A 28 4.15 4.71 -16.34
N GLU A 29 4.70 3.58 -15.88
CA GLU A 29 3.91 2.44 -15.42
C GLU A 29 3.58 2.61 -13.94
N ILE A 30 2.32 2.32 -13.59
CA ILE A 30 1.85 2.33 -12.20
C ILE A 30 1.99 0.92 -11.63
N VAL A 31 2.71 0.82 -10.52
CA VAL A 31 2.81 -0.38 -9.69
C VAL A 31 2.22 -0.07 -8.33
N TYR A 32 1.56 -1.04 -7.70
CA TYR A 32 0.93 -0.85 -6.40
C TYR A 32 1.11 -2.10 -5.54
N SER A 33 1.03 -1.93 -4.22
CA SER A 33 1.10 -3.05 -3.28
C SER A 33 -0.10 -3.97 -3.45
N ASP A 34 0.15 -5.28 -3.54
CA ASP A 34 -0.85 -6.36 -3.64
C ASP A 34 -1.56 -6.62 -2.29
N GLY A 35 -2.11 -5.56 -1.73
CA GLY A 35 -2.71 -5.53 -0.40
C GLY A 35 -2.30 -4.32 0.42
N LEU A 36 -2.91 -4.24 1.60
CA LEU A 36 -2.69 -3.16 2.55
C LEU A 36 -1.57 -3.48 3.51
N THR A 37 -0.72 -2.49 3.75
CA THR A 37 0.37 -2.53 4.73
C THR A 37 0.02 -1.64 5.93
N TRP A 38 0.37 -2.07 7.14
CA TRP A 38 0.25 -1.24 8.35
C TRP A 38 1.64 -0.75 8.83
N PRO A 39 1.71 0.30 9.66
CA PRO A 39 2.97 0.75 10.25
C PRO A 39 3.62 -0.35 11.09
N GLY A 40 4.82 -0.79 10.68
CA GLY A 40 5.58 -1.85 11.35
C GLY A 40 5.44 -3.26 10.75
N ALA A 41 4.77 -3.40 9.60
CA ALA A 41 4.94 -4.58 8.74
C ALA A 41 6.39 -4.64 8.18
N GLU A 42 6.76 -5.77 7.57
CA GLU A 42 8.08 -5.94 6.94
C GLU A 42 7.97 -5.89 5.40
N GLY A 43 9.04 -5.45 4.74
CA GLY A 43 9.15 -5.44 3.28
C GLY A 43 9.01 -4.05 2.65
N PHE A 44 9.15 -4.00 1.32
CA PHE A 44 9.31 -2.75 0.55
C PHE A 44 8.21 -1.71 0.81
N SER A 45 6.93 -2.11 0.78
CA SER A 45 5.83 -1.19 1.05
C SER A 45 5.86 -0.65 2.47
N ALA A 46 6.26 -1.47 3.44
CA ALA A 46 6.36 -1.07 4.83
C ALA A 46 7.53 -0.11 5.07
N ASP A 47 8.66 -0.32 4.38
CA ASP A 47 9.81 0.60 4.41
C ASP A 47 9.43 2.00 3.87
N LEU A 48 8.49 2.09 2.94
CA LEU A 48 7.99 3.36 2.42
C LEU A 48 7.02 4.06 3.39
N ILE A 49 6.15 3.29 4.07
CA ILE A 49 5.15 3.82 5.02
C ILE A 49 5.79 4.23 6.35
N ALA A 50 6.71 3.42 6.87
CA ALA A 50 7.35 3.60 8.16
C ALA A 50 8.87 3.37 8.02
N PRO A 51 9.59 4.23 7.28
CA PRO A 51 11.03 4.06 7.09
C PRO A 51 11.74 4.07 8.44
N ALA A 52 12.62 3.09 8.65
CA ALA A 52 13.47 3.09 9.83
C ALA A 52 14.33 4.38 9.85
N PRO A 53 14.62 4.96 11.02
CA PRO A 53 15.48 6.13 11.11
C PRO A 53 16.83 5.91 10.42
N GLY A 54 17.14 6.72 9.40
CA GLY A 54 18.36 6.59 8.60
C GLY A 54 18.31 5.52 7.51
N ALA A 55 17.14 4.93 7.23
CA ALA A 55 16.96 4.01 6.12
C ALA A 55 17.30 4.73 4.79
N PRO A 56 18.13 4.14 3.94
CA PRO A 56 18.34 4.67 2.60
C PRO A 56 17.00 4.62 1.85
N VAL A 57 16.65 5.71 1.15
CA VAL A 57 15.55 5.66 0.18
C VAL A 57 15.92 4.59 -0.84
N PRO A 58 15.05 3.59 -1.10
CA PRO A 58 15.38 2.52 -2.03
C PRO A 58 15.84 3.09 -3.38
N GLU A 59 16.97 2.61 -3.90
CA GLU A 59 17.45 2.91 -5.27
C GLU A 59 16.61 2.18 -6.33
N VAL A 60 15.30 2.16 -6.15
CA VAL A 60 14.37 1.71 -7.19
C VAL A 60 14.13 2.93 -8.07
N GLU A 61 14.23 2.77 -9.39
CA GLU A 61 14.01 3.86 -10.35
C GLU A 61 12.53 4.28 -10.42
N LEU A 62 12.05 4.88 -9.32
CA LEU A 62 10.72 5.41 -9.15
C LEU A 62 10.73 6.91 -9.40
N GLU A 63 9.66 7.40 -10.01
CA GLU A 63 9.47 8.81 -10.32
C GLU A 63 8.57 9.49 -9.29
N ALA A 64 7.56 8.76 -8.80
CA ALA A 64 6.65 9.24 -7.77
C ALA A 64 6.11 8.07 -6.92
N VAL A 65 5.84 8.35 -5.64
CA VAL A 65 5.24 7.41 -4.69
C VAL A 65 4.09 8.10 -3.97
N TRP A 66 2.93 7.45 -3.92
CA TRP A 66 1.78 7.82 -3.11
C TRP A 66 1.60 6.79 -2.00
N ILE A 67 1.40 7.30 -0.78
CA ILE A 67 1.06 6.49 0.39
C ILE A 67 -0.36 6.89 0.79
N VAL A 68 -1.30 5.99 0.55
CA VAL A 68 -2.73 6.26 0.69
C VAL A 68 -3.28 5.46 1.85
N GLU A 69 -3.76 6.14 2.89
CA GLU A 69 -4.52 5.47 3.95
C GLU A 69 -5.84 4.95 3.37
N ALA A 70 -6.16 3.69 3.65
CA ALA A 70 -7.32 3.01 3.10
C ALA A 70 -7.96 2.09 4.15
N ASP A 71 -9.29 2.00 4.13
CA ASP A 71 -10.02 1.06 4.97
C ASP A 71 -10.00 -0.33 4.28
N PRO A 72 -9.48 -1.39 4.93
CA PRO A 72 -9.41 -2.72 4.36
C PRO A 72 -10.77 -3.30 3.94
N ARG A 73 -11.88 -2.79 4.47
CA ARG A 73 -13.23 -3.24 4.11
C ARG A 73 -13.74 -2.64 2.81
N TRP A 74 -13.15 -1.54 2.35
CA TRP A 74 -13.64 -0.74 1.22
C TRP A 74 -12.57 -0.54 0.14
N CYS A 75 -11.36 -1.07 0.35
CA CYS A 75 -10.28 -0.87 -0.58
C CYS A 75 -10.41 -1.82 -1.79
N PRO A 76 -10.57 -1.28 -3.01
CA PRO A 76 -10.71 -2.07 -4.22
C PRO A 76 -9.37 -2.61 -4.75
N LEU A 77 -8.33 -2.62 -3.93
CA LEU A 77 -7.02 -3.22 -4.24
C LEU A 77 -6.63 -4.30 -3.21
N ALA A 78 -7.45 -4.51 -2.17
CA ALA A 78 -7.20 -5.45 -1.09
C ALA A 78 -8.09 -6.69 -1.27
N HIS A 79 -7.83 -7.51 -2.28
CA HIS A 79 -8.74 -8.61 -2.65
C HIS A 79 -8.40 -9.98 -2.05
N GLY A 80 -7.18 -10.19 -1.55
CA GLY A 80 -6.74 -11.56 -1.22
C GLY A 80 -6.90 -12.52 -2.41
N ASP A 81 -6.95 -13.82 -2.17
CA ASP A 81 -7.03 -14.84 -3.24
C ASP A 81 -8.38 -14.87 -4.00
N ASP A 82 -9.39 -14.10 -3.58
CA ASP A 82 -10.73 -14.16 -4.17
C ASP A 82 -10.88 -13.14 -5.31
N THR A 83 -10.24 -13.46 -6.43
CA THR A 83 -10.19 -12.66 -7.66
C THR A 83 -11.37 -12.96 -8.60
N ALA A 84 -12.59 -12.92 -8.08
CA ALA A 84 -13.74 -12.89 -8.98
C ALA A 84 -13.66 -11.59 -9.80
N ALA A 85 -13.72 -11.69 -11.14
CA ALA A 85 -13.61 -10.56 -12.06
C ALA A 85 -14.91 -9.72 -12.07
N PRO A 86 -14.98 -8.67 -11.24
CA PRO A 86 -15.46 -7.35 -11.70
C PRO A 86 -14.61 -6.14 -11.25
N ASP A 87 -13.45 -6.31 -10.61
CA ASP A 87 -12.76 -5.21 -9.90
C ASP A 87 -11.65 -4.46 -10.68
N GLU A 88 -11.34 -4.81 -11.94
CA GLU A 88 -10.29 -4.10 -12.71
C GLU A 88 -10.65 -2.63 -12.99
N GLU A 89 -11.92 -2.34 -13.30
CA GLU A 89 -12.38 -0.96 -13.54
C GLU A 89 -12.37 -0.15 -12.23
N ALA A 90 -12.80 -0.75 -11.13
CA ALA A 90 -12.78 -0.12 -9.81
C ALA A 90 -11.35 0.15 -9.30
N ALA A 91 -10.43 -0.78 -9.55
CA ALA A 91 -9.00 -0.65 -9.27
C ALA A 91 -8.38 0.48 -10.11
N ALA A 92 -8.62 0.50 -11.42
CA ALA A 92 -8.11 1.54 -12.31
C ALA A 92 -8.63 2.94 -11.90
N ASP A 93 -9.93 3.05 -11.62
CA ASP A 93 -10.56 4.26 -11.10
C ASP A 93 -9.95 4.73 -9.77
N TYR A 94 -9.72 3.79 -8.86
CA TYR A 94 -9.11 4.07 -7.56
C TYR A 94 -7.67 4.57 -7.70
N LEU A 95 -6.86 3.91 -8.55
CA LEU A 95 -5.49 4.31 -8.85
C LEU A 95 -5.45 5.69 -9.52
N GLN A 96 -6.35 5.95 -10.46
CA GLN A 96 -6.45 7.26 -11.12
C GLN A 96 -6.79 8.36 -10.11
N ARG A 97 -7.76 8.14 -9.22
CA ARG A 97 -8.11 9.14 -8.17
C ARG A 97 -6.99 9.33 -7.17
N SER A 98 -6.32 8.25 -6.77
CA SER A 98 -5.24 8.29 -5.79
C SER A 98 -4.02 9.06 -6.29
N THR A 99 -3.70 8.91 -7.58
CA THR A 99 -2.55 9.59 -8.22
C THR A 99 -2.83 11.03 -8.64
N GLN A 100 -4.06 11.54 -8.48
CA GLN A 100 -4.38 12.97 -8.66
C GLN A 100 -3.91 13.85 -7.50
N GLN A 101 -3.64 13.26 -6.33
CA GLN A 101 -3.09 13.99 -5.19
C GLN A 101 -1.57 14.18 -5.37
N PRO A 102 -0.94 15.18 -4.73
CA PRO A 102 0.51 15.27 -4.69
C PRO A 102 1.12 13.98 -4.15
N PRO A 103 2.20 13.45 -4.75
CA PRO A 103 2.86 12.26 -4.24
C PRO A 103 3.49 12.55 -2.88
N TYR A 104 3.59 11.51 -2.05
CA TYR A 104 4.35 11.55 -0.80
C TYR A 104 5.83 11.85 -1.06
N TRP A 105 6.36 11.33 -2.16
CA TRP A 105 7.73 11.55 -2.62
C TRP A 105 7.78 11.56 -4.15
N SER A 106 8.60 12.43 -4.74
CA SER A 106 8.87 12.47 -6.19
C SER A 106 10.35 12.72 -6.48
N ALA A 107 10.85 12.11 -7.54
CA ALA A 107 12.20 12.35 -8.06
C ALA A 107 12.30 13.62 -8.93
N LEU A 108 11.16 14.17 -9.37
CA LEU A 108 11.09 15.44 -10.06
C LEU A 108 11.29 16.61 -9.08
N PRO A 109 12.04 17.67 -9.48
CA PRO A 109 12.29 18.86 -8.66
C PRO A 109 11.07 19.76 -8.43
#